data_AF-A0ABD6Q6K0-F1
#
_entry.id   AF-A0ABD6Q6K0-F1
#
_cell.length_a   1.000
_cell.length_b   1.000
_cell.length_c   1.000
_cell.angle_alpha   90.00
_cell.angle_beta   90.00
_cell.angle_gamma   90.00
#
_symmetry.space_group_name_H-M   'P 1'
#
loop_
_entity.id
_entity.type
_entity.pdbx_description
1 polymer ?
#
loop_
_entity_poly.entity_id
_entity_poly.type
_entity_poly.pdbx_seq_one_letter_code
_entity_poly.pdbx_strand_id
1 'polypeptide(L)'
;MEFERLFEGKPWPATTERIGVMSVDSLNREWEFVAEELGYLAAKSKDGKAALLGRMCKRDDGKFCVEVMVRAKIENNKPCRYEFWHIVVLMSRVMFGGFMRCCCHVNRFQRDGVSECEGSAGLLLLTGPRGR
;
A
#
# COMPACT_ATOMS: atom_id res chain seq x y z
N MET A 1 -3.16 -12.86 -3.36
CA MET A 1 -4.00 -12.70 -2.16
C MET A 1 -5.26 -11.98 -2.60
N GLU A 2 -6.43 -12.48 -2.24
CA GLU A 2 -7.70 -11.80 -2.54
C GLU A 2 -7.93 -10.68 -1.52
N PHE A 3 -8.39 -9.51 -1.98
CA PHE A 3 -8.54 -8.34 -1.12
C PHE A 3 -9.55 -8.58 0.01
N GLU A 4 -10.57 -9.42 -0.20
CA GLU A 4 -11.58 -9.81 0.79
C GLU A 4 -10.96 -10.34 2.07
N ARG A 5 -9.92 -11.17 1.96
CA ARG A 5 -9.26 -11.81 3.10
C ARG A 5 -8.61 -10.80 4.04
N LEU A 6 -8.24 -9.63 3.52
CA LEU A 6 -7.67 -8.56 4.35
C LEU A 6 -8.71 -8.02 5.35
N PHE A 7 -10.00 -8.10 5.02
CA PHE A 7 -11.08 -7.55 5.83
C PHE A 7 -11.58 -8.52 6.93
N GLU A 8 -11.09 -9.75 6.96
CA GLU A 8 -11.55 -10.76 7.93
C GLU A 8 -11.03 -10.48 9.35
N GLY A 9 -11.87 -10.75 10.36
CA GLY A 9 -11.46 -10.78 11.76
C GLY A 9 -11.16 -9.43 12.43
N LYS A 10 -11.37 -8.29 11.75
CA LYS A 10 -11.13 -6.95 12.30
C LYS A 10 -12.38 -6.05 12.19
N PRO A 11 -12.66 -5.18 13.18
CA PRO A 11 -13.66 -4.13 13.03
C PRO A 11 -13.10 -3.02 12.13
N TRP A 12 -13.88 -2.63 11.12
CA TRP A 12 -13.49 -1.59 10.15
C TRP A 12 -14.23 -0.29 10.40
N PRO A 13 -13.57 0.87 10.22
CA PRO A 13 -14.22 2.16 10.35
C PRO A 13 -15.32 2.29 9.29
N ALA A 14 -16.43 2.93 9.67
CA ALA A 14 -17.45 3.33 8.71
C ALA A 14 -16.87 4.40 7.78
N THR A 15 -17.13 4.28 6.47
CA THR A 15 -16.92 5.40 5.54
C THR A 15 -18.20 6.20 5.38
N THR A 16 -18.10 7.52 5.53
CA THR A 16 -19.18 8.48 5.23
C THR A 16 -19.02 9.13 3.86
N GLU A 17 -17.88 8.87 3.20
CA GLU A 17 -17.42 9.51 1.98
C GLU A 17 -17.87 8.69 0.76
N ARG A 18 -18.34 9.36 -0.29
CA ARG A 18 -18.72 8.70 -1.55
C ARG A 18 -17.67 8.86 -2.66
N ILE A 19 -16.84 9.89 -2.58
CA ILE A 19 -15.80 10.18 -3.55
C ILE A 19 -14.53 9.43 -3.14
N GLY A 20 -13.81 8.86 -4.10
CA GLY A 20 -12.58 8.12 -3.82
C GLY A 20 -12.80 6.77 -3.14
N VAL A 21 -14.04 6.28 -3.01
CA VAL A 21 -14.30 4.93 -2.48
C VAL A 21 -14.26 3.90 -3.60
N MET A 22 -13.49 2.83 -3.38
CA MET A 22 -13.36 1.68 -4.28
C MET A 22 -13.90 0.42 -3.60
N SER A 23 -14.74 -0.34 -4.30
CA SER A 23 -15.20 -1.64 -3.81
C SER A 23 -14.07 -2.67 -3.86
N VAL A 24 -14.19 -3.71 -3.03
CA VAL A 24 -13.28 -4.86 -3.06
C VAL A 24 -13.32 -5.55 -4.43
N ASP A 25 -14.49 -5.66 -5.05
CA ASP A 25 -14.62 -6.19 -6.42
C ASP A 25 -13.77 -5.42 -7.44
N SER A 26 -13.79 -4.08 -7.39
CA SER A 26 -13.00 -3.24 -8.29
C SER A 26 -11.50 -3.39 -8.01
N LEU A 27 -11.11 -3.53 -6.74
CA LEU A 27 -9.73 -3.82 -6.36
C LEU A 27 -9.25 -5.14 -6.95
N ASN A 28 -10.00 -6.22 -6.77
CA ASN A 28 -9.63 -7.52 -7.32
C ASN A 28 -9.54 -7.54 -8.85
N ARG A 29 -10.33 -6.71 -9.53
CA ARG A 29 -10.31 -6.62 -11.00
C ARG A 29 -9.04 -5.93 -11.51
N GLU A 30 -8.70 -4.77 -10.95
CA GLU A 30 -7.71 -3.86 -11.55
C GLU A 30 -6.38 -3.79 -10.80
N TRP A 31 -6.34 -4.27 -9.55
CA TRP A 31 -5.22 -4.07 -8.64
C TRP A 31 -4.66 -5.39 -8.12
N GLU A 32 -3.41 -5.32 -7.70
CA GLU A 32 -2.67 -6.37 -7.03
C GLU A 32 -2.29 -5.87 -5.64
N PHE A 33 -2.59 -6.69 -4.64
CA PHE A 33 -2.20 -6.42 -3.26
C PHE A 33 -0.67 -6.37 -3.15
N VAL A 34 -0.17 -5.36 -2.42
CA VAL A 34 1.26 -5.24 -2.10
C VAL A 34 1.49 -5.36 -0.61
N ALA A 35 0.79 -4.56 0.20
CA ALA A 35 0.96 -4.55 1.65
C ALA A 35 -0.31 -4.06 2.39
N GLU A 36 -0.46 -4.50 3.63
CA GLU A 36 -1.45 -4.00 4.60
C GLU A 36 -0.72 -3.64 5.88
N GLU A 37 -0.99 -2.46 6.43
CA GLU A 37 -0.47 -2.05 7.72
C GLU A 37 -1.47 -1.11 8.41
N LEU A 38 -1.80 -1.41 9.67
CA LEU A 38 -2.66 -0.59 10.53
C LEU A 38 -4.01 -0.21 9.87
N GLY A 39 -4.58 -1.12 9.07
CA GLY A 39 -5.84 -0.90 8.37
C GLY A 39 -5.74 0.02 7.15
N TYR A 40 -4.52 0.30 6.70
CA TYR A 40 -4.25 0.85 5.39
C TYR A 40 -3.78 -0.26 4.47
N LEU A 41 -4.28 -0.26 3.25
CA LEU A 41 -3.82 -1.16 2.22
C LEU A 41 -3.17 -0.38 1.09
N ALA A 42 -2.19 -1.03 0.51
CA ALA A 42 -1.45 -0.47 -0.58
C ALA A 42 -1.39 -1.51 -1.71
N ALA A 43 -1.65 -1.02 -2.92
CA ALA A 43 -1.85 -1.85 -4.08
C ALA A 43 -1.19 -1.23 -5.31
N LYS A 44 -0.88 -2.07 -6.27
CA LYS A 44 -0.33 -1.68 -7.57
C LYS A 44 -1.33 -2.09 -8.64
N SER A 45 -1.50 -1.29 -9.69
CA SER A 45 -2.35 -1.72 -10.79
C SER A 45 -1.75 -2.94 -11.47
N LYS A 46 -2.58 -3.84 -12.00
CA LYS A 46 -2.12 -5.05 -12.69
C LYS A 46 -1.25 -4.76 -13.91
N ASP A 47 -1.48 -3.62 -14.57
CA ASP A 47 -0.63 -3.15 -15.66
C ASP A 47 0.70 -2.53 -15.19
N GLY A 48 0.87 -2.36 -13.88
CA GLY A 48 2.00 -1.78 -13.19
C GLY A 48 2.25 -0.30 -13.42
N LYS A 49 1.28 0.43 -13.98
CA LYS A 49 1.40 1.85 -14.30
C LYS A 49 0.85 2.77 -13.21
N ALA A 50 0.30 2.23 -12.14
CA ALA A 50 -0.21 3.01 -11.02
C ALA A 50 0.00 2.32 -9.67
N ALA A 51 0.11 3.14 -8.63
CA ALA A 51 0.07 2.72 -7.24
C ALA A 51 -1.09 3.41 -6.53
N LEU A 52 -1.63 2.72 -5.54
CA LEU A 52 -2.76 3.09 -4.72
C LEU A 52 -2.37 2.91 -3.25
N LEU A 53 -2.73 3.88 -2.42
CA LEU A 53 -2.84 3.72 -0.98
C LEU A 53 -4.23 4.14 -0.55
N GLY A 54 -4.87 3.28 0.21
CA GLY A 54 -6.20 3.55 0.73
C GLY A 54 -6.39 2.99 2.13
N ARG A 55 -7.39 3.52 2.81
CA ARG A 55 -7.82 3.06 4.11
C ARG A 55 -8.90 2.00 3.92
N MET A 56 -8.79 0.90 4.64
CA MET A 56 -9.80 -0.16 4.66
C MET A 56 -10.98 0.28 5.52
N CYS A 57 -12.18 0.21 4.95
CA CYS A 57 -13.41 0.71 5.56
C CYS A 57 -14.58 -0.24 5.30
N LYS A 58 -15.70 0.04 5.98
CA LYS A 58 -16.99 -0.59 5.74
C LYS A 58 -18.03 0.48 5.38
N ARG A 59 -18.86 0.21 4.39
CA ARG A 59 -19.95 1.08 3.97
C ARG A 59 -21.17 0.92 4.86
N ASP A 60 -22.10 1.86 4.73
CA ASP A 60 -23.43 1.85 5.33
C ASP A 60 -24.25 0.59 4.98
N ASP A 61 -24.14 0.11 3.74
CA ASP A 61 -24.73 -1.14 3.25
C ASP A 61 -24.03 -2.41 3.77
N GLY A 62 -23.04 -2.26 4.65
CA GLY A 62 -22.29 -3.33 5.27
C GLY A 62 -21.21 -3.94 4.38
N LYS A 63 -21.00 -3.44 3.15
CA LYS A 63 -19.95 -3.95 2.25
C LYS A 63 -18.59 -3.36 2.59
N PHE A 64 -17.55 -4.18 2.44
CA PHE A 64 -16.18 -3.73 2.57
C PHE A 64 -15.75 -2.87 1.38
N CYS A 65 -14.91 -1.88 1.65
CA CYS A 65 -14.40 -0.98 0.63
C CYS A 65 -13.05 -0.39 1.06
N VAL A 66 -12.44 0.34 0.14
CA VAL A 66 -11.25 1.12 0.39
C VAL A 66 -11.52 2.57 0.06
N GLU A 67 -11.27 3.44 1.01
CA GLU A 67 -11.21 4.87 0.81
C GLU A 67 -9.83 5.21 0.26
N VAL A 68 -9.76 5.51 -1.04
CA VAL A 68 -8.53 5.85 -1.74
C VAL A 68 -8.03 7.18 -1.21
N MET A 69 -6.86 7.19 -0.59
CA MET A 69 -6.25 8.42 -0.08
C MET A 69 -5.32 9.04 -1.12
N VAL A 70 -4.51 8.20 -1.75
CA VAL A 70 -3.50 8.59 -2.74
C VAL A 70 -3.48 7.60 -3.87
N ARG A 71 -3.45 8.13 -5.09
CA ARG A 71 -3.06 7.39 -6.30
C ARG A 71 -1.87 8.08 -6.93
N ALA A 72 -0.95 7.31 -7.48
CA ALA A 72 0.16 7.85 -8.26
C ALA A 72 0.32 7.05 -9.54
N LYS A 73 0.71 7.70 -10.64
CA LYS A 73 1.20 6.99 -11.82
C LYS A 73 2.62 6.49 -11.53
N ILE A 74 2.99 5.38 -12.14
CA ILE A 74 4.35 4.85 -12.08
C ILE A 74 4.99 5.05 -13.45
N GLU A 75 6.00 5.90 -13.51
CA GLU A 75 6.82 6.13 -14.69
C GLU A 75 8.28 5.84 -14.32
N ASN A 76 9.01 5.08 -15.15
CA ASN A 76 10.40 4.70 -14.89
C ASN A 76 10.61 4.07 -13.50
N ASN A 77 9.69 3.19 -13.07
CA ASN A 77 9.66 2.59 -11.73
C ASN A 77 9.61 3.62 -10.59
N LYS A 78 9.10 4.82 -10.83
CA LYS A 78 8.95 5.87 -9.80
C LYS A 78 7.53 6.41 -9.82
N PRO A 79 6.94 6.67 -8.65
CA PRO A 79 5.68 7.38 -8.57
C PRO A 79 5.85 8.80 -9.09
N CYS A 80 4.99 9.20 -10.02
CA CYS A 80 4.84 10.55 -10.51
C CYS A 80 3.36 10.94 -10.47
N ARG A 81 3.08 12.25 -10.49
CA ARG A 81 1.72 12.82 -10.53
C ARG A 81 0.78 12.22 -9.48
N TYR A 82 0.98 12.64 -8.24
CA TYR A 82 0.15 12.21 -7.12
C TYR A 82 -1.23 12.86 -7.18
N GLU A 83 -2.26 12.03 -7.13
CA GLU A 83 -3.66 12.40 -7.00
C GLU A 83 -4.09 12.10 -5.57
N PHE A 84 -4.35 13.14 -4.79
CA PHE A 84 -4.79 13.04 -3.40
C PHE A 84 -6.29 13.29 -3.32
N TRP A 85 -7.02 12.39 -2.68
CA TRP A 85 -8.46 12.54 -2.46
C TRP A 85 -8.79 13.00 -1.04
N HIS A 86 -7.98 12.61 -0.04
CA HIS A 86 -8.16 13.04 1.35
C HIS A 86 -6.97 13.82 1.91
N ILE A 87 -7.27 15.02 2.43
CA ILE A 87 -6.33 15.96 3.05
C ILE A 87 -6.11 15.55 4.52
N VAL A 88 -5.59 14.34 4.76
CA VAL A 88 -4.84 14.07 6.00
C VAL A 88 -3.36 13.99 5.61
N VAL A 89 -2.84 15.15 5.21
CA VAL A 89 -1.62 15.31 4.40
C VAL A 89 -0.34 14.83 5.08
N LEU A 90 -0.33 14.70 6.41
CA LEU A 90 0.90 14.43 7.17
C LEU A 90 1.29 12.95 7.23
N MET A 91 0.34 12.03 7.45
CA MET A 91 0.66 10.59 7.52
C MET A 91 0.74 9.96 6.12
N SER A 92 -0.09 10.41 5.18
CA SER A 92 -0.20 9.82 3.85
C SER A 92 1.09 9.94 3.03
N ARG A 93 1.81 11.06 3.11
CA ARG A 93 3.07 11.25 2.36
C ARG A 93 4.21 10.36 2.85
N VAL A 94 4.37 10.23 4.17
CA VAL A 94 5.45 9.43 4.78
C VAL A 94 5.21 7.94 4.55
N MET A 95 3.98 7.47 4.82
CA MET A 95 3.62 6.07 4.57
C MET A 95 3.71 5.74 3.08
N PHE A 96 3.21 6.60 2.19
CA PHE A 96 3.30 6.36 0.75
C PHE A 96 4.74 6.39 0.23
N GLY A 97 5.59 7.29 0.75
CA GLY A 97 7.01 7.36 0.35
C GLY A 97 7.80 6.11 0.77
N GLY A 98 7.60 5.62 2.00
CA GLY A 98 8.21 4.37 2.47
C GLY A 98 7.69 3.14 1.71
N PHE A 99 6.39 3.08 1.48
CA PHE A 99 5.73 2.03 0.71
C PHE A 99 6.21 1.97 -0.75
N MET A 100 6.32 3.12 -1.42
CA MET A 100 6.77 3.15 -2.81
C MET A 100 8.18 2.62 -2.97
N ARG A 101 9.05 2.79 -1.95
CA ARG A 101 10.35 2.14 -1.93
C ARG A 101 10.23 0.62 -2.01
N CYS A 102 9.24 0.01 -1.35
CA CYS A 102 8.95 -1.42 -1.48
C CYS A 102 8.41 -1.77 -2.87
N CYS A 103 7.44 -1.02 -3.41
CA CYS A 103 6.91 -1.23 -4.77
C CYS A 103 7.97 -1.17 -5.88
N CYS A 104 8.91 -0.22 -5.79
CA CYS A 104 10.02 -0.11 -6.73
C CYS A 104 10.94 -1.35 -6.70
N HIS A 105 11.13 -1.96 -5.52
CA HIS A 105 11.93 -3.18 -5.36
C HIS A 105 11.19 -4.43 -5.82
N VAL A 106 9.88 -4.53 -5.64
CA VAL A 106 9.07 -5.67 -6.14
C VAL A 106 9.13 -5.76 -7.68
N ASN A 107 9.14 -4.63 -8.40
CA ASN A 107 9.38 -4.62 -9.86
C ASN A 107 10.78 -5.12 -10.27
N ARG A 108 11.76 -5.11 -9.36
CA ARG A 108 13.12 -5.63 -9.62
C ARG A 108 13.14 -7.15 -9.51
N PHE A 109 12.44 -7.73 -8.53
CA PHE A 109 12.27 -9.18 -8.38
C PHE A 109 11.48 -9.83 -9.53
N GLN A 110 10.63 -9.08 -10.25
CA GLN A 110 9.92 -9.61 -11.41
C GLN A 110 10.76 -9.63 -12.71
N ARG A 111 11.90 -8.92 -12.76
CA ARG A 111 12.85 -8.99 -13.90
C ARG A 111 13.98 -9.97 -13.65
N ASP A 112 14.47 -10.05 -12.42
CA ASP A 112 15.51 -10.98 -12.04
C ASP A 112 14.86 -12.16 -11.33
N GLY A 113 14.45 -13.16 -12.12
CA GLY A 113 13.87 -14.41 -11.62
C GLY A 113 14.89 -15.22 -10.83
N VAL A 114 15.23 -14.78 -9.63
CA VAL A 114 15.87 -15.58 -8.58
C VAL A 114 15.33 -15.11 -7.23
N SER A 115 14.56 -15.98 -6.60
CA SER A 115 14.21 -15.89 -5.19
C SER A 115 15.47 -16.13 -4.37
N GLU A 116 15.88 -15.15 -3.58
CA GLU A 116 16.61 -15.39 -2.34
C GLU A 116 15.88 -14.63 -1.22
N CYS A 117 15.01 -15.37 -0.54
CA CYS A 117 14.63 -15.06 0.82
C CYS A 117 15.83 -15.41 1.71
N GLU A 118 16.74 -14.47 1.94
CA GLU A 118 17.68 -14.58 3.06
C GLU A 118 17.37 -13.50 4.10
N GLY A 119 17.19 -13.97 5.33
CA GLY A 119 16.67 -13.20 6.44
C GLY A 119 17.58 -12.05 6.86
N SER A 120 16.97 -11.10 7.54
CA SER A 120 17.68 -10.26 8.49
C SER A 120 16.80 -10.09 9.71
N ALA A 121 16.79 -11.13 10.53
CA ALA A 121 16.91 -10.92 11.97
C ALA A 121 18.26 -10.21 12.16
N GLY A 122 18.23 -8.90 12.37
CA GLY A 122 19.41 -8.06 12.51
C GLY A 122 19.16 -7.02 13.59
N LEU A 123 19.30 -7.47 14.84
CA LEU A 123 19.38 -6.68 16.06
C LEU A 123 20.12 -5.34 15.84
N LEU A 124 19.50 -4.25 16.27
CA LEU A 124 20.15 -2.95 16.49
C LEU A 124 21.32 -3.12 17.47
N LEU A 125 22.55 -3.16 16.95
CA LEU A 125 23.77 -3.01 17.74
C LEU A 125 24.00 -1.52 18.00
N LEU A 126 23.86 -1.16 19.27
CA LEU A 126 24.18 0.14 19.84
C LEU A 126 25.63 0.52 19.50
N THR A 127 25.80 1.69 18.88
CA THR A 127 27.07 2.30 18.57
C THR A 127 27.80 2.71 19.86
N GLY A 128 28.97 2.13 20.12
CA GLY A 128 29.99 2.69 21.00
C GLY A 128 31.20 3.14 20.18
N PRO A 129 31.78 4.32 20.41
CA PRO A 129 33.02 4.71 19.74
C PRO A 129 34.23 4.18 20.52
N ARG A 130 35.21 3.61 19.82
CA ARG A 130 36.57 3.36 20.32
C ARG A 130 37.60 3.96 19.37
N GLY A 131 38.56 4.67 19.94
CA GLY A 131 39.83 5.09 19.32
C GLY A 131 40.14 6.55 19.67
N ARG A 132 41.30 6.90 20.20
CA ARG A 132 42.52 6.17 20.54
C ARG A 132 43.27 7.01 21.58
#